data_AF-A0A922NPR7-F1
#
_entry.id   AF-A0A922NPR7-F1
#
_cell.length_a   1.000
_cell.length_b   1.000
_cell.length_c   1.000
_cell.angle_alpha   90.00
_cell.angle_beta   90.00
_cell.angle_gamma   90.00
#
_symmetry.space_group_name_H-M   'P 1'
#
loop_
_entity.id
_entity.type
_entity.pdbx_description
1 polymer ?
#
loop_
_entity_poly.entity_id
_entity_poly.type
_entity_poly.pdbx_seq_one_letter_code
_entity_poly.pdbx_strand_id
1 'polypeptide(L)'
;MRSDGINAHDWQVIAEYIDVLRPLKQATKRLEGRGKSGAFGAIAEVILVFEYLLGVYEDRLQSYEDVIYDEHTESPEDHLAINLRAALVKAREYYNKLDLSPAYYAAIILHPRYKSYLDAAWADKPDWLESSNRKFQHLWAEYKSLPKPRLRSKVRHNDIEDAINSFIKPAGLTENEEDEYEA
;
A
#
# COMPACT_ATOMS: atom_id res chain seq x y z
N MET A 1 -2.30 48.54 -16.95
CA MET A 1 -1.89 47.12 -17.02
C MET A 1 -2.15 46.54 -15.65
N ARG A 2 -2.94 45.46 -15.54
CA ARG A 2 -3.35 44.91 -14.24
C ARG A 2 -2.16 44.23 -13.57
N SER A 3 -1.75 44.75 -12.43
CA SER A 3 -0.69 44.25 -11.54
C SER A 3 -1.06 42.98 -10.77
N ASP A 4 -2.22 42.38 -11.06
CA ASP A 4 -2.86 41.35 -10.24
C ASP A 4 -2.83 39.97 -10.92
N GLY A 5 -1.89 39.74 -11.85
CA GLY A 5 -1.73 38.47 -12.57
C GLY A 5 -0.67 37.58 -11.92
N ILE A 6 -0.87 36.26 -11.98
CA ILE A 6 0.13 35.24 -11.60
C ILE A 6 1.43 35.52 -12.35
N ASN A 7 2.49 35.81 -11.60
CA ASN A 7 3.81 36.08 -12.13
C ASN A 7 4.59 34.77 -12.37
N ALA A 8 5.81 34.85 -12.88
CA ALA A 8 6.61 33.65 -13.17
C ALA A 8 6.94 32.81 -11.93
N HIS A 9 7.18 33.46 -10.79
CA HIS A 9 7.43 32.80 -9.50
C HIS A 9 6.19 32.05 -9.01
N ASP A 10 5.02 32.68 -9.08
CA ASP A 10 3.75 32.03 -8.72
C ASP A 10 3.48 30.78 -9.58
N TRP A 11 3.78 30.83 -10.89
CA TRP A 11 3.67 29.66 -11.78
C TRP A 11 4.66 28.55 -11.41
N GLN A 12 5.88 28.91 -10.99
CA GLN A 12 6.87 27.95 -10.53
C GLN A 12 6.37 27.24 -9.25
N VAL A 13 5.89 27.99 -8.27
CA VAL A 13 5.31 27.43 -7.04
C VAL A 13 4.18 26.45 -7.36
N ILE A 14 3.27 26.82 -8.28
CA ILE A 14 2.18 25.92 -8.71
C ILE A 14 2.74 24.63 -9.33
N ALA A 15 3.78 24.72 -10.17
CA ALA A 15 4.40 23.53 -10.77
C ALA A 15 5.00 22.61 -9.70
N GLU A 16 5.64 23.18 -8.68
CA GLU A 16 6.20 22.41 -7.55
C GLU A 16 5.09 21.71 -6.73
N TYR A 17 3.96 22.37 -6.48
CA TYR A 17 2.80 21.72 -5.85
C TYR A 17 2.21 20.60 -6.70
N ILE A 18 2.10 20.78 -8.03
CA ILE A 18 1.62 19.73 -8.94
C ILE A 18 2.52 18.50 -8.83
N ASP A 19 3.83 18.71 -8.73
CA ASP A 19 4.81 17.64 -8.59
C ASP A 19 4.70 16.94 -7.23
N VAL A 20 4.56 17.69 -6.13
CA VAL A 20 4.35 17.13 -4.78
C VAL A 20 3.03 16.36 -4.67
N LEU A 21 1.98 16.77 -5.37
CA LEU A 21 0.67 16.11 -5.34
C LEU A 21 0.57 14.90 -6.29
N ARG A 22 1.53 14.73 -7.22
CA ARG A 22 1.52 13.63 -8.20
C ARG A 22 1.52 12.24 -7.55
N PRO A 23 2.34 11.93 -6.53
CA PRO A 23 2.31 10.62 -5.85
C PRO A 23 0.97 10.34 -5.20
N LEU A 24 0.34 11.33 -4.55
CA LEU A 24 -1.01 11.18 -3.97
C LEU A 24 -2.05 10.83 -5.03
N LYS A 25 -2.02 11.52 -6.18
CA LYS A 25 -2.93 11.21 -7.30
C LYS A 25 -2.71 9.79 -7.85
N GLN A 26 -1.48 9.30 -7.87
CA GLN A 26 -1.18 7.93 -8.30
C GLN A 26 -1.67 6.92 -7.28
N ALA A 27 -1.44 7.18 -5.99
CA ALA A 27 -1.89 6.35 -4.88
C ALA A 27 -3.42 6.22 -4.84
N THR A 28 -4.16 7.31 -4.96
CA THR A 28 -5.64 7.27 -4.96
C THR A 28 -6.15 6.48 -6.15
N LYS A 29 -5.64 6.74 -7.36
CA LYS A 29 -6.00 5.95 -8.55
C LYS A 29 -5.66 4.47 -8.43
N ARG A 30 -4.56 4.11 -7.75
CA ARG A 30 -4.16 2.72 -7.53
C ARG A 30 -5.14 1.99 -6.62
N LEU A 31 -5.70 2.71 -5.65
CA LEU A 31 -6.64 2.18 -4.65
C LEU A 31 -8.12 2.31 -5.05
N GLU A 32 -8.43 3.04 -6.12
CA GLU A 32 -9.77 3.07 -6.71
C GLU A 32 -10.12 1.69 -7.29
N GLY A 33 -11.02 0.97 -6.62
CA GLY A 33 -11.38 -0.44 -6.84
C GLY A 33 -12.08 -0.80 -8.17
N ARG A 34 -11.74 -0.14 -9.28
CA ARG A 34 -12.26 -0.39 -10.64
C ARG A 34 -11.19 -0.33 -11.73
N GLY A 35 -9.97 -0.78 -11.43
CA GLY A 35 -8.97 -0.97 -12.48
C GLY A 35 -9.46 -2.03 -13.49
N LYS A 36 -9.23 -1.79 -14.79
CA LYS A 36 -9.70 -2.64 -15.91
C LYS A 36 -9.33 -4.12 -15.78
N SER A 37 -8.32 -4.43 -14.96
CA SER A 37 -7.79 -5.79 -14.74
C SER A 37 -8.24 -6.44 -13.42
N GLY A 38 -9.12 -5.82 -12.63
CA GLY A 38 -9.56 -6.35 -11.33
C GLY A 38 -8.45 -6.44 -10.25
N ALA A 39 -7.24 -5.98 -10.57
CA ALA A 39 -6.04 -6.06 -9.74
C ALA A 39 -5.74 -4.77 -8.94
N PHE A 40 -6.72 -3.87 -8.83
CA PHE A 40 -6.54 -2.54 -8.23
C PHE A 40 -7.58 -2.32 -7.13
N GLY A 41 -7.15 -1.75 -6.00
CA GLY A 41 -8.00 -1.49 -4.84
C GLY A 41 -8.17 -2.71 -3.92
N ALA A 42 -7.28 -3.70 -4.02
CA ALA A 42 -7.24 -4.78 -3.06
C ALA A 42 -6.70 -4.28 -1.72
N ILE A 43 -7.27 -4.75 -0.62
CA ILE A 43 -6.83 -4.39 0.74
C ILE A 43 -5.34 -4.68 0.99
N ALA A 44 -4.78 -5.68 0.30
CA ALA A 44 -3.36 -6.04 0.32
C ALA A 44 -2.43 -4.93 -0.23
N GLU A 45 -2.97 -3.94 -0.94
CA GLU A 45 -2.18 -2.88 -1.58
C GLU A 45 -2.10 -1.62 -0.73
N VAL A 46 -2.98 -1.49 0.27
CA VAL A 46 -3.14 -0.27 1.06
C VAL A 46 -1.84 0.07 1.80
N ILE A 47 -1.29 -0.89 2.55
CA ILE A 47 -0.01 -0.72 3.26
C ILE A 47 1.12 -0.36 2.28
N LEU A 48 1.22 -1.07 1.15
CA LEU A 48 2.26 -0.83 0.15
C LEU A 48 2.18 0.58 -0.44
N VAL A 49 0.96 1.08 -0.66
CA VAL A 49 0.73 2.44 -1.15
C VAL A 49 1.11 3.49 -0.10
N PHE A 50 0.86 3.22 1.19
CA PHE A 50 1.33 4.09 2.27
C PHE A 50 2.86 4.10 2.38
N GLU A 51 3.51 2.93 2.34
CA GLU A 51 4.98 2.82 2.35
C GLU A 51 5.59 3.62 1.18
N TYR A 52 5.01 3.49 -0.02
CA TYR A 52 5.40 4.30 -1.18
C TYR A 52 5.24 5.81 -0.94
N LEU A 53 4.10 6.25 -0.43
CA LEU A 53 3.83 7.68 -0.19
C LEU A 53 4.77 8.27 0.87
N LEU A 54 4.99 7.53 1.96
CA LEU A 54 5.89 7.94 3.04
C LEU A 54 7.31 8.08 2.51
N GLY A 55 7.83 7.06 1.81
CA GLY A 55 9.18 7.11 1.25
C GLY A 55 9.37 8.28 0.27
N VAL A 56 8.44 8.48 -0.68
CA VAL A 56 8.54 9.59 -1.64
C VAL A 56 8.53 10.95 -0.94
N TYR A 57 7.73 11.12 0.11
CA TYR A 57 7.65 12.38 0.84
C TYR A 57 8.82 12.61 1.79
N GLU A 58 9.36 11.55 2.40
CA GLU A 58 10.60 11.61 3.20
C GLU A 58 11.79 11.99 2.32
N ASP A 59 11.99 11.30 1.20
CA ASP A 59 13.03 11.60 0.22
C ASP A 59 12.92 13.04 -0.30
N ARG A 60 11.69 13.47 -0.60
CA ARG A 60 11.44 14.83 -1.07
C ARG A 60 11.71 15.86 0.02
N LEU A 61 11.32 15.58 1.26
CA LEU A 61 11.58 16.49 2.38
C LEU A 61 13.08 16.64 2.65
N GLN A 62 13.88 15.58 2.47
CA GLN A 62 15.32 15.64 2.63
C GLN A 62 15.97 16.67 1.69
N SER A 63 15.44 16.86 0.48
CA SER A 63 15.93 17.89 -0.46
C SER A 63 15.76 19.34 0.04
N TYR A 64 14.96 19.54 1.10
CA TYR A 64 14.67 20.83 1.70
C TYR A 64 15.42 21.07 3.03
N GLU A 65 16.21 20.11 3.50
CA GLU A 65 16.83 20.13 4.84
C GLU A 65 17.97 21.15 4.95
N ASP A 66 18.76 21.30 3.88
CA ASP A 66 19.91 22.22 3.82
C ASP A 66 19.56 23.60 3.22
N VAL A 67 18.28 23.84 2.91
CA VAL A 67 17.84 25.12 2.32
C VAL A 67 17.71 26.19 3.40
N ILE A 68 18.36 27.34 3.19
CA ILE A 68 18.28 28.49 4.08
C ILE A 68 17.18 29.44 3.57
N TYR A 69 16.07 29.50 4.31
CA TYR A 69 14.85 30.21 3.90
C TYR A 69 14.81 31.67 4.35
N ASP A 70 15.68 32.08 5.28
CA ASP A 70 15.64 33.38 5.97
C ASP A 70 16.92 34.22 5.79
N GLU A 71 17.80 33.83 4.86
CA GLU A 71 19.09 34.51 4.66
C GLU A 71 18.90 35.92 4.07
N HIS A 72 18.18 36.04 2.95
CA HIS A 72 17.98 37.30 2.22
C HIS A 72 16.60 37.37 1.53
N THR A 73 16.22 38.54 0.98
CA THR A 73 14.91 38.77 0.35
C THR A 73 14.62 37.87 -0.88
N GLU A 74 15.66 37.27 -1.47
CA GLU A 74 15.56 36.34 -2.61
C GLU A 74 15.62 34.86 -2.17
N SER A 75 15.66 34.58 -0.86
CA SER A 75 15.65 33.21 -0.35
C SER A 75 14.38 32.47 -0.79
N PRO A 76 14.47 31.15 -1.04
CA PRO A 76 13.28 30.34 -1.35
C PRO A 76 12.24 30.44 -0.24
N GLU A 77 10.96 30.25 -0.58
CA GLU A 77 9.90 30.16 0.41
C GLU A 77 9.88 28.77 1.07
N ASP A 78 9.55 28.71 2.36
CA ASP A 78 9.55 27.48 3.17
C ASP A 78 8.22 26.69 3.14
N HIS A 79 7.21 27.23 2.46
CA HIS A 79 5.85 26.71 2.49
C HIS A 79 5.76 25.24 2.04
N LEU A 80 6.56 24.81 1.05
CA LEU A 80 6.56 23.41 0.59
C LEU A 80 7.14 22.46 1.63
N ALA A 81 8.26 22.83 2.27
CA ALA A 81 8.87 22.02 3.31
C ALA A 81 7.93 21.87 4.52
N ILE A 82 7.30 22.97 4.94
CA ILE A 82 6.29 22.97 6.00
C ILE A 82 5.11 22.07 5.64
N ASN A 83 4.57 22.22 4.43
CA ASN A 83 3.42 21.45 3.97
C ASN A 83 3.75 19.96 3.80
N LEU A 84 4.94 19.61 3.33
CA LEU A 84 5.42 18.22 3.25
C LEU A 84 5.55 17.58 4.64
N ARG A 85 6.09 18.31 5.63
CA ARG A 85 6.13 17.84 7.03
C ARG A 85 4.73 17.56 7.56
N ALA A 86 3.78 18.48 7.32
CA ALA A 86 2.38 18.29 7.72
C ALA A 86 1.74 17.08 7.01
N ALA A 87 2.01 16.91 5.71
CA ALA A 87 1.54 15.77 4.93
C ALA A 87 2.09 14.43 5.46
N LEU A 88 3.39 14.37 5.80
CA LEU A 88 4.02 13.20 6.40
C LEU A 88 3.44 12.85 7.77
N VAL A 89 3.25 13.84 8.64
CA VAL A 89 2.58 13.63 9.93
C VAL A 89 1.21 13.02 9.72
N LYS A 90 0.43 13.56 8.77
CA LYS A 90 -0.91 13.04 8.47
C LYS A 90 -0.88 11.64 7.86
N ALA A 91 0.04 11.37 6.94
CA ALA A 91 0.21 10.05 6.32
C ALA A 91 0.57 8.99 7.37
N ARG A 92 1.49 9.28 8.28
CA ARG A 92 1.86 8.39 9.40
C ARG A 92 0.70 8.14 10.36
N GLU A 93 -0.10 9.17 10.66
CA GLU A 93 -1.31 9.01 11.48
C GLU A 93 -2.28 7.99 10.87
N TYR A 94 -2.50 8.04 9.55
CA TYR A 94 -3.36 7.06 8.86
C TYR A 94 -2.69 5.70 8.71
N TYR A 95 -1.38 5.66 8.47
CA TYR A 95 -0.63 4.42 8.38
C TYR A 95 -0.73 3.62 9.68
N ASN A 96 -0.55 4.29 10.83
CA ASN A 96 -0.69 3.67 12.16
C ASN A 96 -2.11 3.14 12.43
N LYS A 97 -3.15 3.69 11.77
CA LYS A 97 -4.53 3.17 11.91
C LYS A 97 -4.72 1.82 11.23
N LEU A 98 -3.85 1.43 10.30
CA LEU A 98 -3.92 0.11 9.65
C LEU A 98 -3.69 -1.01 10.66
N ASP A 99 -2.88 -0.77 11.70
CA ASP A 99 -2.59 -1.73 12.78
C ASP A 99 -3.78 -2.00 13.72
N LEU A 100 -4.83 -1.19 13.63
CA LEU A 100 -6.08 -1.38 14.39
C LEU A 100 -6.86 -2.62 13.93
N SER A 101 -6.61 -3.11 12.71
CA SER A 101 -7.24 -4.31 12.18
C SER A 101 -6.20 -5.28 11.63
N PRO A 102 -6.20 -6.56 12.06
CA PRO A 102 -5.32 -7.56 11.48
C PRO A 102 -5.60 -7.84 9.99
N ALA A 103 -6.74 -7.37 9.45
CA ALA A 103 -7.12 -7.62 8.07
C ALA A 103 -6.13 -7.07 7.04
N TYR A 104 -5.50 -5.91 7.31
CA TYR A 104 -4.51 -5.34 6.39
C TYR A 104 -3.24 -6.19 6.34
N TYR A 105 -2.73 -6.61 7.51
CA TYR A 105 -1.57 -7.49 7.59
C TYR A 105 -1.87 -8.87 6.99
N ALA A 106 -3.01 -9.47 7.35
CA ALA A 106 -3.48 -10.75 6.82
C ALA A 106 -3.57 -10.74 5.29
N ALA A 107 -4.11 -9.66 4.72
CA ALA A 107 -4.24 -9.54 3.27
C ALA A 107 -2.90 -9.56 2.53
N ILE A 108 -1.83 -9.07 3.16
CA ILE A 108 -0.51 -9.03 2.53
C ILE A 108 0.22 -10.35 2.70
N ILE A 109 0.17 -10.93 3.91
CA ILE A 109 0.87 -12.19 4.18
C ILE A 109 0.28 -13.35 3.37
N LEU A 110 -1.04 -13.32 3.14
CA LEU A 110 -1.75 -14.28 2.28
C LEU A 110 -1.58 -14.00 0.79
N HIS A 111 -0.95 -12.87 0.40
CA HIS A 111 -0.74 -12.54 -1.01
C HIS A 111 0.63 -13.07 -1.47
N PRO A 112 0.69 -14.05 -2.40
CA PRO A 112 1.93 -14.77 -2.74
C PRO A 112 3.07 -13.86 -3.18
N ARG A 113 2.76 -12.76 -3.89
CA ARG A 113 3.76 -11.79 -4.38
C ARG A 113 4.25 -10.84 -3.28
N TYR A 114 3.42 -10.53 -2.28
CA TYR A 114 3.73 -9.47 -1.32
C TYR A 114 4.33 -10.03 -0.02
N LYS A 115 4.05 -11.29 0.31
CA LYS A 115 4.67 -11.97 1.46
C LYS A 115 6.20 -11.80 1.48
N SER A 116 6.89 -12.13 0.39
CA SER A 116 8.36 -12.00 0.30
C SER A 116 8.86 -10.55 0.35
N TYR A 117 8.01 -9.58 -0.01
CA TYR A 117 8.37 -8.16 0.10
C TYR A 117 8.41 -7.71 1.57
N LEU A 118 7.51 -8.23 2.41
CA LEU A 118 7.44 -7.86 3.81
C LEU A 118 8.70 -8.24 4.59
N ASP A 119 9.23 -9.44 4.33
CA ASP A 119 10.44 -9.92 5.00
C ASP A 119 11.64 -8.99 4.76
N ALA A 120 11.69 -8.33 3.59
CA ALA A 120 12.72 -7.35 3.26
C ALA A 120 12.38 -5.94 3.77
N ALA A 121 11.13 -5.49 3.56
CA ALA A 121 10.72 -4.12 3.87
C ALA A 121 10.61 -3.84 5.38
N TRP A 122 10.34 -4.86 6.18
CA TRP A 122 10.13 -4.74 7.63
C TRP A 122 11.14 -5.52 8.46
N ALA A 123 12.29 -5.84 7.88
CA ALA A 123 13.40 -6.50 8.56
C ALA A 123 13.88 -5.71 9.80
N ASP A 124 13.66 -4.40 9.82
CA ASP A 124 14.01 -3.48 10.91
C ASP A 124 13.00 -3.47 12.07
N LYS A 125 11.85 -4.16 11.94
CA LYS A 125 10.75 -4.13 12.93
C LYS A 125 10.32 -5.55 13.39
N PRO A 126 11.24 -6.34 13.98
CA PRO A 126 10.96 -7.72 14.37
C PRO A 126 9.82 -7.83 15.40
N ASP A 127 9.79 -6.95 16.41
CA ASP A 127 8.77 -6.97 17.48
C ASP A 127 7.35 -6.71 16.93
N TRP A 128 7.26 -5.81 15.93
CA TRP A 128 6.00 -5.50 15.28
C TRP A 128 5.54 -6.68 14.41
N LEU A 129 6.45 -7.31 13.67
CA LEU A 129 6.15 -8.51 12.87
C LEU A 129 5.62 -9.65 13.74
N GLU A 130 6.25 -9.92 14.87
CA GLU A 130 5.80 -10.95 15.81
C GLU A 130 4.39 -10.66 16.34
N SER A 131 4.15 -9.42 16.77
CA SER A 131 2.84 -8.98 17.26
C SER A 131 1.75 -9.10 16.17
N SER A 132 2.05 -8.67 14.95
CA SER A 132 1.14 -8.76 13.80
C SER A 132 0.86 -10.21 13.38
N ASN A 133 1.87 -11.08 13.38
CA ASN A 133 1.71 -12.51 13.13
C ASN A 133 0.80 -13.17 14.18
N ARG A 134 0.96 -12.84 15.47
CA ARG A 134 0.07 -13.36 16.52
C ARG A 134 -1.38 -12.93 16.32
N LYS A 135 -1.62 -11.66 15.95
CA LYS A 135 -2.97 -11.17 15.62
C LYS A 135 -3.55 -11.87 14.39
N PHE A 136 -2.72 -12.11 13.37
CA PHE A 136 -3.11 -12.87 12.18
C PHE A 136 -3.49 -14.30 12.51
N GLN A 137 -2.70 -15.02 13.32
CA GLN A 137 -3.00 -16.39 13.71
C GLN A 137 -4.33 -16.50 14.48
N HIS A 138 -4.62 -15.53 15.36
CA HIS A 138 -5.92 -15.45 16.01
C HIS A 138 -7.07 -15.26 15.01
N LEU A 139 -6.92 -14.33 14.05
CA LEU A 139 -7.90 -14.11 12.99
C LEU A 139 -8.07 -15.38 12.12
N TRP A 140 -6.97 -16.06 11.77
CA TRP A 140 -6.97 -17.27 10.99
C TRP A 140 -7.75 -18.40 11.67
N ALA A 141 -7.53 -18.61 12.98
CA ALA A 141 -8.24 -19.61 13.77
C ALA A 141 -9.76 -19.38 13.78
N GLU A 142 -10.20 -18.12 13.90
CA GLU A 142 -11.62 -17.76 13.80
C GLU A 142 -12.20 -18.15 12.44
N TYR A 143 -11.52 -17.79 11.34
CA TYR A 143 -12.00 -18.05 9.98
C TYR A 143 -11.97 -19.53 9.60
N LYS A 144 -10.95 -20.28 10.04
CA LYS A 144 -10.83 -21.73 9.81
C LYS A 144 -11.97 -22.51 10.44
N SER A 145 -12.49 -22.04 11.59
CA SER A 145 -13.61 -22.68 12.29
C SER A 145 -14.96 -22.53 11.55
N LEU A 146 -15.05 -21.61 10.58
CA LEU A 146 -16.28 -21.36 9.86
C LEU A 146 -16.55 -22.46 8.82
N PRO A 147 -17.82 -22.81 8.57
CA PRO A 147 -18.17 -23.72 7.49
C PRO A 147 -17.64 -23.17 6.16
N LYS A 148 -16.92 -24.01 5.39
CA LYS A 148 -16.43 -23.63 4.06
C LYS A 148 -17.60 -23.05 3.25
N PRO A 149 -17.46 -21.84 2.67
CA PRO A 149 -18.49 -21.28 1.82
C PRO A 149 -18.85 -22.31 0.75
N ARG A 150 -20.14 -22.57 0.55
CA ARG A 150 -20.56 -23.38 -0.60
C ARG A 150 -20.04 -22.64 -1.83
N LEU A 151 -19.05 -23.21 -2.50
CA LEU A 151 -18.59 -22.73 -3.80
C LEU A 151 -19.87 -22.53 -4.62
N ARG A 152 -20.14 -21.27 -5.05
CA ARG A 152 -21.16 -21.06 -6.08
C ARG A 152 -20.75 -22.03 -7.18
N SER A 153 -21.66 -22.93 -7.57
CA SER A 153 -21.39 -23.85 -8.67
C SER A 153 -20.86 -22.99 -9.80
N LYS A 154 -19.59 -23.21 -10.17
CA LYS A 154 -18.96 -22.56 -11.32
C LYS A 154 -20.01 -22.60 -12.43
N VAL A 155 -20.49 -21.44 -12.86
CA VAL A 155 -21.30 -21.35 -14.08
C VAL A 155 -20.48 -22.06 -15.14
N ARG A 156 -21.05 -23.15 -15.70
CA ARG A 156 -20.37 -24.15 -16.53
C ARG A 156 -19.10 -23.61 -17.21
N HIS A 157 -17.95 -24.08 -16.72
CA HIS A 157 -16.67 -23.86 -17.40
C HIS A 157 -16.68 -24.57 -18.75
N ASN A 158 -16.00 -23.98 -19.72
CA ASN A 158 -15.66 -24.63 -20.98
C ASN A 158 -14.72 -25.82 -20.71
N ASP A 159 -14.89 -26.90 -21.46
CA ASP A 159 -14.17 -28.19 -21.35
C ASP A 159 -12.62 -28.06 -21.30
N ILE A 160 -12.09 -26.95 -21.82
CA ILE A 160 -10.65 -26.64 -21.87
C ILE A 160 -10.08 -26.43 -20.46
N GLU A 161 -10.81 -25.76 -19.56
CA GLU A 161 -10.29 -25.50 -18.21
C GLU A 161 -10.31 -26.75 -17.33
N ASP A 162 -11.28 -27.65 -17.54
CA ASP A 162 -11.31 -28.93 -16.84
C ASP A 162 -10.16 -29.84 -17.30
N ALA A 163 -9.83 -29.82 -18.60
CA ALA A 163 -8.65 -30.50 -19.13
C ALA A 163 -7.36 -29.95 -18.51
N ILE A 164 -7.17 -28.62 -18.46
CA ILE A 164 -5.99 -27.98 -17.85
C ILE A 164 -5.87 -28.35 -16.36
N ASN A 165 -6.96 -28.29 -15.60
CA ASN A 165 -6.96 -28.65 -14.18
C ASN A 165 -6.64 -30.14 -13.94
N SER A 166 -7.00 -31.02 -14.88
CA SER A 166 -6.64 -32.44 -14.80
C SER A 166 -5.14 -32.70 -14.99
N PHE A 167 -4.43 -31.86 -15.75
CA PHE A 167 -2.98 -31.94 -15.91
C PHE A 167 -2.21 -31.36 -14.71
N ILE A 168 -2.79 -30.39 -14.01
CA ILE A 168 -2.18 -29.73 -12.85
C ILE A 168 -2.30 -30.61 -11.59
N LYS A 169 -3.34 -31.44 -11.48
CA LYS A 169 -3.53 -32.35 -10.34
C LYS A 169 -2.97 -33.75 -10.63
N PRO A 170 -1.79 -34.14 -10.12
CA PRO A 170 -1.42 -35.56 -10.13
C PRO A 170 -2.36 -36.36 -9.23
N ALA A 171 -2.82 -37.50 -9.73
CA ALA A 171 -3.63 -38.47 -9.00
C ALA A 171 -2.83 -39.01 -7.80
N GLY A 172 -2.97 -38.39 -6.63
CA GLY A 172 -2.26 -38.80 -5.42
C GLY A 172 -2.10 -37.73 -4.34
N LEU A 173 -2.36 -36.45 -4.61
CA LEU A 173 -2.38 -35.43 -3.56
C LEU A 173 -3.73 -35.47 -2.84
N THR A 174 -3.80 -36.24 -1.76
CA THR A 174 -4.74 -36.01 -0.66
C THR A 174 -4.66 -34.54 -0.25
N GLU A 175 -5.78 -33.91 0.12
CA GLU A 175 -5.89 -32.54 0.69
C GLU A 175 -5.13 -32.40 2.04
N ASN A 176 -3.88 -32.84 2.11
CA ASN A 176 -2.94 -32.64 3.19
C ASN A 176 -1.79 -31.76 2.67
N GLU A 177 -2.12 -30.65 2.02
CA GLU A 177 -1.25 -29.48 2.16
C GLU A 177 -1.50 -29.03 3.59
N GLU A 178 -0.63 -29.45 4.52
CA GLU A 178 -0.53 -28.78 5.82
C GLU A 178 -0.34 -27.30 5.48
N ASP A 179 -1.36 -26.49 5.78
CA ASP A 179 -1.31 -25.06 5.55
C ASP A 179 -0.06 -24.53 6.28
N GLU A 180 0.71 -23.69 5.62
CA GLU A 180 1.99 -23.17 6.16
C GLU A 180 1.80 -22.46 7.51
N TYR A 181 0.56 -22.11 7.85
CA TYR A 181 0.16 -21.52 9.13
C TYR A 181 -0.37 -22.54 10.16
N GLU A 182 -0.29 -23.83 9.90
CA GLU A 182 -0.48 -24.89 10.90
C GLU A 182 0.75 -24.95 11.82
N ALA A 183 0.54 -24.72 13.11
CA ALA A 183 1.55 -24.88 14.17
C ALA A 183 1.01 -25.79 15.27
#